data_AF-A0A2S4LDH1-F1
#
_entry.id   AF-A0A2S4LDH1-F1
#
_cell.length_a   1.000
_cell.length_b   1.000
_cell.length_c   1.000
_cell.angle_alpha   90.00
_cell.angle_beta   90.00
_cell.angle_gamma   90.00
#
_symmetry.space_group_name_H-M   'P 1'
#
loop_
_entity.id
_entity.type
_entity.pdbx_description
1 polymer ?
#
loop_
_entity_poly.entity_id
_entity_poly.type
_entity_poly.pdbx_seq_one_letter_code
_entity_poly.pdbx_strand_id
1 'polypeptide(L)' 'MRFHFDLTDGRTTMPDPRGAEAADLAEAIAQAALVIEELRRSGELVHVEGVWDLVIRDADGRDLHRIPVVPKA' A
#
# COMPACT_ATOMS: atom_id res chain seq x y z
N MET A 1 -7.43 8.19 13.03
CA MET A 1 -5.95 8.12 13.11
C MET A 1 -5.39 8.28 11.70
N ARG A 2 -4.15 8.75 11.54
CA ARG A 2 -3.52 8.88 10.22
C ARG A 2 -2.60 7.69 9.97
N PHE A 3 -2.74 7.08 8.80
CA PHE A 3 -1.89 6.00 8.31
C PHE A 3 -1.21 6.42 7.02
N HIS A 4 0.05 6.03 6.86
CA HIS A 4 0.84 6.29 5.67
C HIS A 4 0.99 5.00 4.86
N PHE A 5 1.00 5.11 3.53
CA PHE A 5 0.97 3.98 2.61
C PHE A 5 2.14 4.08 1.63
N ASP A 6 3.27 3.49 1.99
CA ASP A 6 4.47 3.56 1.15
C ASP A 6 4.52 2.39 0.18
N LEU A 7 5.03 2.63 -1.03
CA LEU A 7 5.32 1.56 -1.98
C LEU A 7 6.81 1.22 -1.93
N THR A 8 7.15 -0.05 -1.83
CA THR A 8 8.56 -0.51 -1.82
C THR A 8 8.76 -1.78 -2.62
N ASP A 9 9.86 -1.87 -3.36
CA ASP A 9 10.34 -3.10 -4.01
C ASP A 9 11.52 -3.74 -3.23
N GLY A 10 11.79 -3.23 -2.03
CA GLY A 10 12.94 -3.62 -1.19
C GLY A 10 14.26 -2.93 -1.55
N ARG A 11 14.33 -2.21 -2.68
CA ARG A 11 15.50 -1.41 -3.10
C ARG A 11 15.20 0.09 -3.10
N THR A 12 13.99 0.44 -3.50
CA THR A 12 13.44 1.78 -3.62
C THR A 12 12.18 1.85 -2.78
N THR A 13 11.98 2.97 -2.09
CA THR A 13 10.73 3.26 -1.36
C THR A 13 10.17 4.59 -1.82
N MET A 14 8.91 4.58 -2.22
CA MET A 14 8.14 5.75 -2.59
C MET A 14 7.17 6.06 -1.45
N PRO A 15 7.49 7.06 -0.60
CA PRO A 15 6.68 7.35 0.58
C PRO A 15 5.40 8.10 0.23
N ASP A 16 4.33 7.85 1.00
CA ASP A 16 3.14 8.70 1.01
C ASP A 16 3.12 9.61 2.24
N PRO A 17 3.63 10.85 2.13
CA PRO A 17 3.68 11.78 3.26
C PRO A 17 2.30 12.32 3.66
N ARG A 18 1.29 12.21 2.80
CA ARG A 18 -0.06 12.68 3.11
C ARG A 18 -0.79 11.64 3.94
N GLY A 19 -0.73 10.38 3.52
CA GLY A 19 -1.48 9.30 4.16
C GLY A 19 -2.99 9.53 4.10
N ALA A 20 -3.75 8.65 4.76
CA ALA A 20 -5.20 8.75 4.88
C ALA A 20 -5.66 8.64 6.33
N GLU A 21 -6.83 9.19 6.62
CA GLU A 21 -7.48 9.02 7.92
C GLU A 21 -8.33 7.75 7.90
N ALA A 22 -8.15 6.90 8.91
CA ALA A 22 -8.97 5.73 9.17
C ALA A 22 -9.22 5.60 10.69
N ALA A 23 -10.31 4.95 11.08
CA ALA A 23 -10.65 4.73 12.48
C ALA A 23 -9.63 3.83 13.17
N ASP A 24 -9.16 2.79 12.46
CA ASP A 24 -8.18 1.82 12.95
C ASP A 24 -7.35 1.20 11.81
N LEU A 25 -6.42 0.31 12.19
CA LEU A 25 -5.56 -0.39 11.23
C LEU A 25 -6.36 -1.33 10.31
N ALA A 26 -7.45 -1.93 10.79
CA ALA A 26 -8.25 -2.85 9.99
C ALA A 26 -8.97 -2.11 8.85
N GLU A 27 -9.51 -0.92 9.12
CA GLU A 27 -10.08 -0.05 8.10
C GLU A 27 -9.01 0.41 7.09
N ALA A 28 -7.83 0.82 7.57
CA ALA A 28 -6.72 1.21 6.69
C ALA A 28 -6.29 0.07 5.76
N ILE A 29 -6.21 -1.17 6.27
CA ILE A 29 -5.93 -2.37 5.47
C ILE A 29 -7.04 -2.61 4.44
N ALA A 30 -8.31 -2.51 4.83
CA ALA A 30 -9.44 -2.73 3.93
C ALA A 30 -9.47 -1.71 2.77
N GLN A 31 -9.23 -0.43 3.07
CA GLN A 31 -9.14 0.62 2.06
C GLN A 31 -7.97 0.39 1.10
N ALA A 32 -6.78 0.08 1.63
CA ALA A 32 -5.61 -0.23 0.82
C ALA A 32 -5.84 -1.44 -0.10
N ALA A 33 -6.43 -2.51 0.43
CA ALA A 33 -6.73 -3.72 -0.35
C ALA A 33 -7.72 -3.45 -1.48
N LEU A 34 -8.72 -2.57 -1.27
CA LEU A 34 -9.68 -2.18 -2.30
C LEU A 34 -8.99 -1.49 -3.48
N VAL A 35 -8.13 -0.49 -3.19
CA VAL A 35 -7.38 0.25 -4.22
C VAL A 35 -6.45 -0.68 -4.99
N ILE A 36 -5.73 -1.58 -4.30
CA ILE A 36 -4.87 -2.55 -4.98
C ILE A 36 -5.68 -3.46 -5.90
N GLU A 37 -6.86 -3.93 -5.49
CA GLU A 37 -7.70 -4.78 -6.33
C GLU A 37 -8.27 -4.00 -7.54
N GLU A 38 -8.56 -2.71 -7.39
CA GLU A 38 -8.95 -1.85 -8.51
C GLU A 38 -7.81 -1.69 -9.52
N LEU A 39 -6.59 -1.42 -9.05
CA LEU A 39 -5.38 -1.32 -9.89
C LEU A 39 -5.06 -2.65 -10.60
N ARG A 40 -5.30 -3.79 -9.93
CA ARG A 40 -5.19 -5.12 -10.56
C ARG A 40 -6.21 -5.29 -11.67
N ARG A 41 -7.45 -4.85 -11.44
CA ARG A 41 -8.54 -4.98 -12.41
C ARG A 41 -8.39 -4.04 -13.61
N SER A 42 -7.85 -2.85 -13.42
CA SER A 42 -7.60 -1.90 -14.52
C SER A 42 -6.41 -2.32 -15.39
N GLY A 43 -5.56 -3.25 -14.91
CA GLY A 43 -4.36 -3.69 -15.62
C GLY A 43 -3.21 -2.68 -15.53
N GLU A 44 -3.34 -1.62 -14.73
CA GLU A 44 -2.29 -0.62 -14.53
C GLU A 44 -1.03 -1.23 -13.90
N LEU A 45 -1.19 -2.34 -13.16
CA LEU A 45 -0.08 -3.06 -12.53
C LEU A 45 0.71 -3.97 -13.49
N VAL A 46 0.24 -4.19 -14.72
CA VAL A 46 0.89 -5.08 -15.70
C VAL A 46 2.24 -4.51 -16.18
N HIS A 47 2.42 -3.19 -16.09
CA HIS A 47 3.65 -2.50 -16.49
C HIS A 47 4.61 -2.22 -15.34
N VAL A 48 4.25 -2.64 -14.12
CA VAL A 48 5.10 -2.42 -12.95
C VAL A 48 6.12 -3.56 -12.88
N GLU A 49 7.37 -3.24 -13.23
CA GLU A 49 8.48 -4.18 -13.07
C GLU A 49 8.79 -4.39 -11.57
N GLY A 50 8.97 -5.65 -11.17
CA GLY A 50 9.37 -6.02 -9.81
C GLY A 50 8.21 -6.40 -8.88
N VAL A 51 8.57 -6.89 -7.69
CA VAL A 51 7.62 -7.28 -6.63
C VAL A 51 7.49 -6.09 -5.69
N TRP A 52 6.42 -5.31 -5.87
CA TRP A 52 6.11 -4.18 -5.00
C TRP A 52 5.21 -4.61 -3.85
N ASP A 53 5.48 -4.04 -2.67
CA ASP A 53 4.63 -4.10 -1.48
C ASP A 53 4.14 -2.70 -1.14
N LEU A 54 2.89 -2.63 -0.67
CA LEU A 54 2.36 -1.48 0.05
C LEU A 54 2.62 -1.68 1.55
N VAL A 55 3.35 -0.78 2.18
CA VAL A 55 3.63 -0.75 3.61
C VAL A 55 2.73 0.26 4.29
N ILE A 56 1.95 -0.19 5.26
CA ILE A 56 1.09 0.67 6.08
C ILE A 56 1.85 1.06 7.35
N ARG A 57 2.01 2.35 7.60
CA ARG A 57 2.73 2.90 8.77
C ARG A 57 1.84 3.76 9.65
N ASP A 58 2.13 3.79 10.95
CA ASP A 58 1.54 4.76 11.89
C ASP A 58 2.13 6.17 11.71
N ALA A 59 1.60 7.14 12.46
CA ALA A 59 2.08 8.53 12.45
C ALA A 59 3.51 8.70 13.01
N ASP A 60 4.00 7.74 13.80
CA ASP A 60 5.38 7.71 14.29
C ASP A 60 6.33 7.07 13.26
N GLY A 61 5.80 6.62 12.12
CA GLY A 61 6.54 5.99 11.04
C GLY A 61 6.84 4.51 11.25
N ARG A 62 6.17 3.83 12.19
CA ARG A 62 6.34 2.39 12.43
C ARG A 62 5.53 1.58 11.42
N ASP A 63 6.16 0.57 10.85
CA ASP A 63 5.51 -0.42 9.98
C ASP A 63 4.50 -1.25 10.77
N LEU A 64 3.24 -1.21 10.34
CA LEU A 64 2.14 -1.95 10.94
C LEU A 64 1.70 -3.15 10.09
N HIS A 65 1.74 -3.01 8.77
CA HIS A 65 1.28 -4.05 7.84
C HIS A 65 1.91 -3.95 6.46
N ARG A 66 1.93 -5.04 5.70
CA ARG A 66 2.42 -5.09 4.32
C ARG A 66 1.47 -5.87 3.43
N ILE A 67 1.15 -5.33 2.27
CA ILE A 67 0.27 -5.96 1.27
C ILE A 67 1.04 -6.06 -0.06
N PRO A 68 1.21 -7.27 -0.62
CA PRO A 68 1.79 -7.43 -1.95
C PRO A 68 0.92 -6.74 -3.02
N VAL A 69 1.54 -5.95 -3.88
CA VAL A 69 0.89 -5.25 -5.01
C VAL A 69 0.97 -6.08 -6.30
N VAL A 70 1.61 -7.26 -6.25
CA VAL A 70 1.81 -8.13 -7.43
C VAL A 70 0.53 -8.34 -8.25
N PRO A 71 0.66 -8.46 -9.59
CA PRO A 71 -0.45 -8.78 -10.48
C PRO A 71 -1.14 -10.06 -10.01
N LYS A 72 -2.46 -10.12 -10.21
CA LYS A 72 -3.21 -11.35 -9.98
C LYS A 72 -2.75 -12.37 -11.03
N ALA A 73 -2.24 -13.51 -10.56
CA ALA A 73 -1.86 -14.64 -11.40
C ALA A 73 -3.06 -15.21 -12.17
#